data_AF-A0A3M1B2F0-F1
#
_entry.id   AF-A0A3M1B2F0-F1
#
_cell.length_a   1.000
_cell.length_b   1.000
_cell.length_c   1.000
_cell.angle_alpha   90.00
_cell.angle_beta   90.00
_cell.angle_gamma   90.00
#
_symmetry.space_group_name_H-M   'P 1'
#
loop_
_entity.id
_entity.type
_entity.pdbx_description
1 polymer ?
#
loop_
_entity_poly.entity_id
_entity_poly.type
_entity_poly.pdbx_seq_one_letter_code
_entity_poly.pdbx_strand_id
1 'polypeptide(L)' 'QILAFVGKVFFFCWLQLMIRWTIPRFRYDQIMRLGWKVMLPLSLANLFVTALVVLLLDRGRG' A
#
# COMPACT_ATOMS: atom_id res chain seq x y z
N GLN A 1 -21.42 9.18 -10.53
CA GLN A 1 -20.37 8.13 -10.43
C GLN A 1 -19.21 8.34 -11.40
N ILE A 2 -19.46 8.53 -12.71
CA ILE A 2 -18.41 8.66 -13.74
C ILE A 2 -17.45 9.84 -13.47
N LEU A 3 -17.97 11.00 -13.06
CA LEU A 3 -17.16 12.19 -12.77
C LEU A 3 -16.15 11.96 -11.63
N ALA A 4 -16.57 11.25 -10.57
CA ALA A 4 -15.71 10.93 -9.43
C ALA A 4 -14.65 9.88 -9.78
N PHE A 5 -14.94 8.99 -10.75
CA PHE A 5 -13.99 8.00 -11.27
C PHE A 5 -12.93 8.69 -12.13
N VAL A 6 -13.36 9.51 -13.10
CA VAL A 6 -12.45 10.29 -13.97
C VAL A 6 -11.59 11.24 -13.15
N GLY A 7 -12.16 11.93 -12.16
CA GLY A 7 -11.41 12.82 -11.27
C GLY A 7 -10.30 12.11 -10.49
N LYS A 8 -10.58 10.91 -9.94
CA LYS A 8 -9.55 10.10 -9.26
C LYS A 8 -8.47 9.64 -10.23
N VAL A 9 -8.85 9.15 -11.41
CA VAL A 9 -7.90 8.67 -12.44
C VAL A 9 -7.00 9.82 -12.91
N PHE A 10 -7.57 10.98 -13.22
CA PHE A 10 -6.81 12.16 -13.63
C PHE A 10 -5.88 12.64 -12.51
N PHE A 11 -6.34 12.65 -11.26
CA PHE A 11 -5.50 12.97 -10.10
C PHE A 11 -4.30 12.03 -9.97
N PHE A 12 -4.50 10.71 -10.05
CA PHE A 12 -3.38 9.74 -10.00
C PHE A 12 -2.43 9.88 -11.19
N CYS A 13 -2.96 10.12 -12.40
CA CYS A 13 -2.16 10.31 -13.61
C CYS A 13 -1.31 11.59 -13.54
N TRP A 14 -1.92 12.70 -13.09
CA TRP A 14 -1.24 13.95 -12.80
C TRP A 14 -0.15 13.77 -11.73
N LEU A 15 -0.44 13.03 -10.67
CA LEU A 15 0.52 12.73 -9.60
C LEU A 15 1.72 11.94 -10.14
N GLN A 16 1.50 10.94 -11.00
CA GLN A 16 2.58 10.18 -11.65
C GLN A 16 3.43 11.03 -12.60
N LEU A 17 2.80 11.93 -13.37
CA LEU A 17 3.51 12.91 -14.19
C LEU A 17 4.33 13.84 -13.30
N MET A 18 3.75 14.42 -12.25
CA MET A 18 4.46 15.30 -11.32
C MET A 18 5.66 14.58 -10.67
N ILE A 19 5.48 13.33 -10.22
CA ILE A 19 6.55 12.44 -9.73
C ILE A 19 7.69 12.31 -10.77
N ARG A 20 7.38 12.13 -12.06
CA ARG A 20 8.39 12.07 -13.13
C ARG A 20 9.21 13.37 -13.21
N TRP A 21 8.57 14.53 -13.03
CA TRP A 21 9.20 15.85 -13.10
C TRP A 21 9.92 16.26 -11.80
N THR A 22 9.45 15.81 -10.63
CA THR A 22 9.99 16.17 -9.30
C THR A 22 11.05 15.19 -8.80
N ILE A 23 11.22 14.02 -9.41
CA ILE A 23 12.22 13.02 -9.01
C ILE A 23 13.44 13.11 -9.94
N PRO A 24 14.46 13.92 -9.59
CA PRO A 24 15.78 13.84 -10.21
C PRO A 24 16.45 12.55 -9.74
N ARG A 25 16.19 11.43 -10.45
CA ARG A 25 16.92 10.16 -10.37
C ARG A 25 17.22 9.64 -8.93
N PHE A 26 16.21 9.43 -8.10
CA PHE A 26 16.41 8.64 -6.88
C PHE A 26 16.67 7.16 -7.25
N ARG A 27 17.70 6.55 -6.65
CA ARG A 27 18.08 5.14 -6.90
C ARG A 27 16.89 4.22 -6.64
N TYR A 28 16.59 3.34 -7.61
CA TYR A 28 15.65 2.22 -7.45
C TYR A 28 15.94 1.39 -6.20
N ASP A 29 17.20 1.38 -5.74
CA ASP A 29 17.64 0.72 -4.52
C ASP A 29 16.95 1.23 -3.25
N GLN A 30 16.59 2.52 -3.15
CA GLN A 30 15.87 3.03 -1.98
C GLN A 30 14.42 2.55 -1.96
N ILE A 31 13.79 2.47 -3.13
CA ILE A 31 12.42 1.96 -3.28
C ILE A 31 12.41 0.46 -3.00
N MET A 32 13.41 -0.28 -3.51
CA MET A 32 13.59 -1.70 -3.23
C MET A 32 13.82 -1.93 -1.73
N ARG A 33 14.65 -1.12 -1.08
CA ARG A 33 14.87 -1.21 0.37
C ARG A 33 13.62 -0.84 1.15
N LEU A 34 12.81 0.11 0.71
CA LEU A 34 11.54 0.47 1.35
C LEU A 34 10.52 -0.67 1.19
N GLY A 35 10.32 -1.17 -0.02
CA GLY A 35 9.41 -2.27 -0.31
C GLY A 35 9.82 -3.55 0.42
N TRP A 36 11.09 -3.95 0.31
CA TRP A 36 11.56 -5.19 0.93
C TRP A 36 11.66 -5.10 2.46
N LYS A 37 12.00 -3.94 3.02
CA LYS A 37 12.16 -3.78 4.47
C LYS A 37 10.89 -3.34 5.19
N VAL A 38 9.88 -2.83 4.48
CA VAL A 38 8.62 -2.36 5.07
C VAL A 38 7.43 -3.18 4.58
N MET A 39 7.26 -3.46 3.28
CA MET A 39 6.08 -4.22 2.82
C MET A 39 6.09 -5.66 3.32
N LEU A 40 7.24 -6.33 3.32
CA LEU A 40 7.35 -7.72 3.77
C LEU A 40 6.95 -7.91 5.24
N PRO A 41 7.55 -7.18 6.21
CA PRO A 41 7.14 -7.31 7.62
C PRO A 41 5.72 -6.78 7.85
N LEU A 42 5.26 -5.78 7.11
CA LEU A 42 3.91 -5.24 7.25
C LEU A 42 2.83 -6.22 6.74
N SER A 43 3.08 -6.91 5.63
CA SER A 43 2.21 -7.98 5.13
C SER A 43 2.17 -9.15 6.10
N LEU A 44 3.32 -9.55 6.65
CA LEU A 44 3.40 -10.61 7.66
C LEU A 44 2.66 -10.20 8.94
N ALA A 45 2.85 -8.97 9.42
CA ALA A 45 2.14 -8.45 10.59
C ALA A 45 0.62 -8.42 10.38
N ASN A 46 0.14 -7.97 9.22
CA ASN A 46 -1.30 -8.01 8.90
C ASN A 46 -1.86 -9.44 8.86
N LEU A 47 -1.09 -10.40 8.33
CA LEU A 47 -1.45 -11.81 8.35
C LEU A 47 -1.59 -12.33 9.79
N PHE A 48 -0.59 -12.05 10.64
CA PHE A 48 -0.61 -12.44 12.05
C PHE A 48 -1.77 -11.80 12.80
N VAL A 49 -2.01 -10.49 12.62
CA VAL A 49 -3.12 -9.78 13.26
C VAL A 49 -4.46 -10.37 12.83
N THR A 50 -4.65 -10.63 11.54
CA THR A 50 -5.89 -11.24 11.03
C THR A 50 -6.10 -12.63 11.60
N ALA A 51 -5.06 -13.46 11.65
CA ALA A 51 -5.13 -14.80 12.24
C ALA A 51 -5.49 -14.75 13.75
N LEU A 52 -4.91 -13.81 14.49
CA LEU A 52 -5.17 -13.64 15.92
C LEU A 52 -6.60 -13.14 16.17
N VAL A 53 -7.09 -12.20 15.35
CA VAL A 53 -8.47 -11.70 15.42
C VAL A 53 -9.48 -12.80 15.10
N VAL A 54 -9.24 -13.60 14.06
CA VAL A 54 -10.11 -14.74 13.72
C VAL A 54 -10.12 -15.77 14.83
N LEU A 55 -8.96 -16.12 15.42
CA LEU A 55 -8.89 -17.07 16.53
C LEU A 55 -9.63 -16.55 17.78
N LEU A 56 -9.51 -15.26 18.09
CA LEU A 56 -10.23 -14.64 19.21
C LEU A 56 -11.74 -14.58 18.98
N LEU A 57 -12.17 -14.29 17.74
CA LEU A 57 -13.58 -14.32 17.34
C LEU A 57 -14.17 -15.74 17.36
N ASP A 58 -13.39 -16.73 16.92
CA ASP A 58 -13.79 -18.15 16.92
C ASP A 58 -13.92 -18.69 18.35
N ARG A 59 -13.03 -18.27 19.26
CA ARG A 59 -13.09 -18.65 20.68
C ARG A 59 -14.35 -18.14 21.41
N GLY A 60 -14.98 -17.07 20.93
CA GLY A 60 -16.19 -16.48 21.51
C GLY A 60 -17.49 -17.04 20.93
N ARG A 61 -17.41 -17.97 19.96
CA ARG A 61 -18.58 -18.57 19.27
C ARG A 61 -18.90 -20.00 19.73
N GLY A 62 -18.25 -20.46 20.81
CA GLY A 62 -18.51 -21.71 21.51
C GLY A 62 -19.34 -21.51 22.78
#